data_AF-A0A6B3ILN7-F1
#
_entry.id   AF-A0A6B3ILN7-F1
#
_cell.length_a   1.000
_cell.length_b   1.000
_cell.length_c   1.000
_cell.angle_alpha   90.00
_cell.angle_beta   90.00
_cell.angle_gamma   90.00
#
_symmetry.space_group_name_H-M   'P 1'
#
loop_
_entity.id
_entity.type
_entity.pdbx_description
1 polymer ?
#
loop_
_entity_poly.entity_id
_entity_poly.type
_entity_poly.pdbx_seq_one_letter_code
_entity_poly.pdbx_strand_id
1 'polypeptide(L)' 'LGGLKELVTDLGAIDAREISSFPVGNDIKLRVGRYGPYIERGEKDAEGHQRADVPEDLAPDELTVELAEELLAK' A
#
# COMPACT_ATOMS: atom_id res chain seq x y z
N LEU A 1 -34.65 -6.93 15.47
CA LEU A 1 -33.22 -6.81 15.17
C LEU A 1 -33.06 -7.06 13.68
N GLY A 2 -32.65 -6.05 12.93
CA GLY A 2 -32.36 -6.18 11.50
C GLY A 2 -31.36 -7.28 11.23
N GLY A 3 -31.60 -8.10 10.22
CA GLY A 3 -30.65 -9.14 9.81
C GLY A 3 -29.40 -8.55 9.14
N LEU A 4 -28.43 -9.41 8.81
CA LEU A 4 -27.17 -9.01 8.15
C LEU A 4 -27.38 -8.12 6.92
N LYS A 5 -28.47 -8.34 6.16
CA LYS A 5 -28.83 -7.54 4.99
C LYS A 5 -28.89 -6.04 5.32
N GLU A 6 -29.57 -5.66 6.41
CA GLU A 6 -29.69 -4.26 6.80
C GLU A 6 -28.34 -3.66 7.23
N LEU A 7 -27.45 -4.48 7.80
CA LEU A 7 -26.11 -4.04 8.23
C LEU A 7 -25.13 -3.80 7.08
N VAL A 8 -25.39 -4.37 5.90
CA VAL A 8 -24.47 -4.31 4.75
C VAL A 8 -24.97 -3.47 3.58
N THR A 9 -26.19 -2.92 3.66
CA THR A 9 -26.82 -2.23 2.51
C THR A 9 -26.17 -0.87 2.22
N ASP A 10 -25.53 -0.23 3.20
CA ASP A 10 -24.99 1.14 3.08
C ASP A 10 -23.51 1.25 3.49
N LEU A 11 -22.71 0.23 3.21
CA LEU A 11 -21.26 0.24 3.51
C LEU A 11 -20.42 1.05 2.51
N GLY A 12 -21.06 1.62 1.48
CA GLY A 12 -20.37 2.31 0.39
C GLY A 12 -19.52 1.38 -0.47
N ALA A 13 -18.68 1.97 -1.33
CA ALA A 13 -17.70 1.24 -2.11
C ALA A 13 -16.43 1.05 -1.30
N ILE A 14 -15.86 -0.17 -1.32
CA ILE A 14 -14.56 -0.44 -0.73
C ILE A 14 -13.49 -0.08 -1.75
N ASP A 15 -12.64 0.88 -1.43
CA ASP A 15 -11.42 1.12 -2.20
C ASP A 15 -10.38 0.06 -1.83
N ALA A 16 -10.28 -0.97 -2.68
CA ALA A 16 -9.33 -2.05 -2.49
C ALA A 16 -7.86 -1.57 -2.51
N ARG A 17 -7.57 -0.49 -3.24
CA ARG A 17 -6.22 0.09 -3.34
C ARG A 17 -5.86 0.76 -2.02
N GLU A 18 -6.78 1.55 -1.45
CA GLU A 18 -6.59 2.20 -0.15
C GLU A 18 -6.46 1.20 0.99
N ILE A 19 -7.38 0.23 1.09
CA ILE A 19 -7.39 -0.80 2.15
C ILE A 19 -6.11 -1.64 2.16
N SER A 20 -5.49 -1.86 0.99
CA SER A 20 -4.25 -2.62 0.86
C SER A 20 -2.98 -1.79 1.01
N SER A 21 -3.08 -0.54 1.50
CA SER A 21 -1.97 0.40 1.61
C SER A 21 -1.65 0.78 3.05
N PHE A 22 -0.35 0.89 3.33
CA PHE A 22 0.18 1.21 4.64
C PHE A 22 1.19 2.36 4.50
N PRO A 23 1.09 3.43 5.31
CA PRO A 23 2.06 4.51 5.27
C PRO A 23 3.41 4.04 5.83
N VAL A 24 4.50 4.37 5.12
CA VAL A 24 5.88 4.14 5.59
C VAL A 24 6.49 5.45 6.09
N GLY A 25 6.26 6.57 5.37
CA GLY A 25 6.80 7.90 5.66
C GLY A 25 7.20 8.62 4.37
N ASN A 26 7.42 9.94 4.39
CA ASN A 26 7.83 10.73 3.20
C ASN A 26 6.96 10.48 1.94
N ASP A 27 5.64 10.40 2.13
CA ASP A 27 4.65 10.07 1.10
C ASP A 27 4.82 8.69 0.43
N ILE A 28 5.67 7.83 1.01
CA ILE A 28 5.86 6.43 0.60
C ILE A 28 4.76 5.58 1.23
N LYS A 29 4.12 4.76 0.39
CA LYS A 29 3.13 3.76 0.79
C LYS A 29 3.65 2.37 0.44
N LEU A 30 3.58 1.45 1.39
CA LEU A 30 3.66 0.01 1.14
C LEU A 30 2.29 -0.48 0.68
N ARG A 31 2.25 -1.31 -0.36
CA ARG A 31 1.03 -1.93 -0.88
C ARG A 31 1.20 -3.44 -1.04
N VAL A 32 0.16 -4.19 -0.70
CA VAL A 32 0.11 -5.64 -0.90
C VAL A 32 -0.50 -5.95 -2.26
N GLY A 33 0.35 -6.27 -3.24
CA GLY A 33 -0.06 -6.57 -4.61
C GLY A 33 -0.22 -8.07 -4.90
N ARG A 34 -0.66 -8.38 -6.13
CA ARG A 34 -0.82 -9.76 -6.62
C ARG A 34 0.49 -10.58 -6.58
N TYR A 35 1.63 -9.90 -6.77
CA TYR A 35 2.95 -10.54 -6.90
C TYR A 35 3.83 -10.33 -5.66
N GLY A 36 3.26 -9.82 -4.56
CA GLY A 36 3.99 -9.49 -3.35
C GLY A 36 3.89 -8.01 -2.99
N PRO A 37 4.50 -7.64 -1.85
CA PRO A 37 4.55 -6.28 -1.37
C PRO A 37 5.45 -5.39 -2.24
N TYR A 38 5.05 -4.14 -2.42
CA TYR A 38 5.84 -3.12 -3.10
C TYR A 38 5.63 -1.77 -2.43
N ILE A 39 6.59 -0.87 -2.56
CA ILE A 39 6.46 0.52 -2.14
C ILE A 39 6.28 1.42 -3.35
N GLU A 40 5.55 2.51 -3.17
CA GLU A 40 5.40 3.57 -4.16
C GLU A 40 5.38 4.96 -3.53
N ARG A 41 5.82 5.95 -4.30
CA ARG A 41 5.68 7.37 -4.02
C ARG A 41 4.94 8.03 -5.17
N GLY A 42 3.96 8.87 -4.81
CA GLY A 42 3.08 9.53 -5.79
C GLY A 42 1.98 8.61 -6.30
N GLU A 43 1.16 9.12 -7.20
CA GLU A 43 0.06 8.37 -7.79
C GLU A 43 0.46 7.71 -9.10
N LYS A 44 -0.11 6.52 -9.35
CA LYS A 44 0.15 5.78 -10.58
C LYS A 44 -0.18 6.65 -11.80
N ASP A 45 0.68 6.60 -12.81
CA ASP A 45 0.57 7.36 -14.07
C ASP A 45 0.73 8.89 -13.93
N ALA A 46 1.02 9.40 -12.72
CA ALA A 46 1.42 10.78 -12.49
C ALA A 46 2.93 11.00 -12.73
N GLU A 47 3.29 12.23 -13.08
CA GLU A 47 4.69 12.63 -13.24
C GLU A 47 5.43 12.52 -11.90
N GLY A 48 6.60 11.87 -11.90
CA GLY A 48 7.37 11.62 -10.67
C GLY A 48 6.92 10.40 -9.85
N HIS A 49 6.01 9.56 -10.36
CA HIS A 49 5.67 8.29 -9.72
C HIS A 49 6.88 7.34 -9.65
N GLN A 50 7.20 6.88 -8.45
CA GLN A 50 8.28 5.92 -8.19
C GLN A 50 7.69 4.65 -7.58
N ARG A 51 8.26 3.49 -7.94
CA ARG A 51 7.87 2.19 -7.41
C ARG A 51 9.06 1.26 -7.29
N ALA A 52 9.12 0.50 -6.20
CA ALA A 52 10.09 -0.58 -6.01
C ALA A 52 9.42 -1.78 -5.32
N ASP A 53 9.83 -2.99 -5.69
CA ASP A 53 9.35 -4.20 -5.03
C ASP A 53 10.09 -4.40 -3.69
N VAL A 54 9.38 -4.92 -2.68
CA VAL A 54 9.97 -5.22 -1.37
C VAL A 54 10.46 -6.66 -1.37
N PRO A 55 11.70 -6.96 -0.94
CA PRO A 55 12.20 -8.33 -0.86
C PRO A 55 11.32 -9.22 0.02
N GLU A 56 11.08 -10.46 -0.41
CA GLU A 56 10.21 -11.41 0.28
C GLU A 56 10.73 -11.81 1.68
N ASP A 57 12.05 -11.80 1.84
CA ASP A 57 12.73 -12.16 3.08
C ASP A 57 12.92 -10.96 4.04
N LEU A 58 12.51 -9.75 3.65
CA LEU A 58 12.61 -8.56 4.51
C LEU A 58 11.55 -8.63 5.61
N ALA A 59 11.97 -8.56 6.88
CA ALA A 59 11.01 -8.53 7.97
C ALA A 59 10.21 -7.20 7.96
N PRO A 60 8.92 -7.21 8.32
CA PRO A 60 8.10 -5.99 8.27
C PRO A 60 8.63 -4.81 9.09
N ASP A 61 9.32 -5.08 10.20
CA ASP A 61 9.93 -4.08 11.09
C ASP A 61 11.26 -3.53 10.55
N GLU A 62 11.87 -4.21 9.57
CA GLU A 62 13.10 -3.76 8.91
C GLU A 62 12.82 -2.79 7.76
N LEU A 63 11.57 -2.64 7.31
CA LEU A 63 11.17 -1.67 6.30
C LEU A 63 11.11 -0.26 6.89
N THR A 64 12.28 0.37 7.05
CA THR A 64 12.40 1.77 7.48
C THR A 64 12.19 2.74 6.32
N VAL A 65 11.99 4.02 6.63
CA VAL A 65 11.90 5.09 5.63
C VAL A 65 13.19 5.16 4.80
N GLU A 66 14.34 5.06 5.45
CA GLU A 66 15.65 5.11 4.78
C GLU A 66 15.82 3.95 3.79
N LEU A 67 15.49 2.73 4.20
CA LEU A 67 15.53 1.57 3.30
C LEU A 67 14.53 1.71 2.15
N ALA A 68 13.34 2.27 2.42
CA ALA A 68 12.35 2.52 1.38
C ALA A 68 12.86 3.53 0.33
N GLU A 69 13.54 4.60 0.74
CA GLU A 69 14.19 5.54 -0.18
C GLU A 69 15.28 4.86 -1.00
N GLU A 70 16.11 4.01 -0.39
CA GLU A 70 17.13 3.23 -1.09
C GLU A 70 16.52 2.30 -2.14
N LEU A 71 15.40 1.65 -1.83
CA LEU A 71 14.67 0.80 -2.77
C LEU A 71 14.09 1.61 -3.94
N LEU A 72 13.54 2.79 -3.69
CA LEU A 72 13.00 3.67 -4.74
C LEU A 72 14.07 4.32 -5.63
N ALA A 73 15.31 4.40 -5.16
CA ALA A 73 16.44 4.95 -5.89
C ALA A 73 17.16 3.93 -6.80
N LYS A 74 16.82 2.63 -6.70
CA LYS A 74 17.32 1.57 -7.57
C LYS A 74 16.61 1.54 -8.92
#